data_AF-A0A3B9EXS2-F1
#
_entry.id   AF-A0A3B9EXS2-F1
#
_cell.length_a   1.000
_cell.length_b   1.000
_cell.length_c   1.000
_cell.angle_alpha   90.00
_cell.angle_beta   90.00
_cell.angle_gamma   90.00
#
_symmetry.space_group_name_H-M   'P 1'
#
loop_
_entity.id
_entity.type
_entity.pdbx_description
1 polymer ?
#
loop_
_entity_poly.entity_id
_entity_poly.type
_entity_poly.pdbx_seq_one_letter_code
_entity_poly.pdbx_strand_id
1 'polypeptide(L)'
;MAGLTTAIFLKTHRMKISGIWELWKTAGLILLIVLCEACHKENRKTKPLPEETPTRFISAADISFFPEIEQTHPVFYNLNNQPQDFLRILKDSGINTIRLRLWVSPASGHSGFEEVRQFSAQLQDLGFQIWLTVHYSDTWADPAHQKTPTQWQGLSYNNLKDSAEQYTRKVVKHLQPHYIQIGNEINPGLLLPLGNRFSNPDQYLELLTVCAQAVRSTSPDTRVIMHYAGL
;
A
#
# COMPACT_ATOMS: atom_id res chain seq x y z
N MET A 1 -74.31 -68.04 11.73
CA MET A 1 -75.01 -68.12 10.43
C MET A 1 -74.23 -67.26 9.43
N ALA A 2 -73.82 -67.87 8.30
CA ALA A 2 -73.13 -67.31 7.11
C ALA A 2 -71.85 -66.47 7.37
N GLY A 3 -70.63 -66.80 6.92
CA GLY A 3 -70.18 -67.54 5.74
C GLY A 3 -70.15 -66.62 4.51
N LEU A 4 -68.97 -66.14 4.09
CA LEU A 4 -68.49 -66.18 2.69
C LEU A 4 -67.16 -65.42 2.51
N THR A 5 -66.15 -66.19 2.13
CA THR A 5 -64.89 -65.81 1.49
C THR A 5 -65.18 -65.35 0.05
N THR A 6 -64.53 -64.29 -0.45
CA THR A 6 -64.33 -64.13 -1.91
C THR A 6 -63.03 -63.37 -2.18
N ALA A 7 -62.15 -64.03 -2.93
CA ALA A 7 -60.90 -63.51 -3.45
C ALA A 7 -61.14 -62.66 -4.72
N ILE A 8 -60.37 -61.59 -4.91
CA ILE A 8 -60.29 -60.87 -6.18
C ILE A 8 -58.94 -61.18 -6.84
N PHE A 9 -59.02 -61.76 -8.03
CA PHE A 9 -57.92 -62.06 -8.93
C PHE A 9 -57.56 -60.80 -9.73
N LEU A 10 -56.30 -60.37 -9.73
CA LEU A 10 -55.81 -59.34 -10.66
C LEU A 10 -54.47 -59.76 -11.28
N LYS A 11 -54.61 -60.46 -12.40
CA LYS A 11 -53.88 -60.34 -13.67
C LYS A 11 -52.40 -59.91 -13.58
N THR A 12 -51.51 -60.88 -13.74
CA THR A 12 -50.08 -60.64 -14.06
C THR A 12 -49.94 -59.93 -15.41
N HIS A 13 -49.33 -58.75 -15.42
CA HIS A 13 -48.78 -58.15 -16.63
C HIS A 13 -47.26 -58.40 -16.67
N ARG A 14 -46.82 -59.23 -17.61
CA ARG A 14 -45.40 -59.37 -17.97
C ARG A 14 -44.93 -58.05 -18.57
N MET A 15 -44.08 -57.34 -17.84
CA MET A 15 -43.41 -56.14 -18.31
C MET A 15 -42.37 -56.54 -19.37
N LYS A 16 -42.43 -55.94 -20.56
CA LYS A 16 -41.48 -56.18 -21.67
C LYS A 16 -40.09 -55.66 -21.29
N ILE A 17 -39.10 -56.54 -21.32
CA ILE A 17 -37.69 -56.31 -20.95
C ILE A 17 -36.96 -55.36 -21.93
N SER A 18 -37.59 -54.95 -23.05
CA SER A 18 -36.96 -54.12 -24.08
C SER A 18 -36.70 -52.67 -23.69
N GLY A 19 -37.41 -52.11 -22.69
CA GLY A 19 -37.24 -50.70 -22.28
C GLY A 19 -36.01 -50.46 -21.40
N ILE A 20 -35.54 -51.48 -20.69
CA ILE A 20 -34.39 -51.37 -19.79
C ILE A 20 -33.09 -51.21 -20.60
N TRP A 21 -32.95 -51.93 -21.71
CA TRP A 21 -31.75 -51.86 -22.56
C TRP A 21 -31.51 -50.47 -23.18
N GLU A 22 -32.56 -49.74 -23.53
CA GLU A 22 -32.42 -48.38 -24.08
C GLU A 22 -32.05 -47.34 -23.00
N LEU A 23 -32.49 -47.54 -21.76
CA LEU A 23 -32.11 -46.71 -20.61
C LEU A 23 -30.63 -46.90 -20.21
N TRP A 24 -30.08 -48.11 -20.33
CA TRP A 24 -28.65 -48.35 -20.11
C TRP A 24 -27.78 -47.80 -21.25
N LYS A 25 -28.27 -47.78 -22.50
CA LYS A 25 -27.57 -47.14 -23.62
C LYS A 25 -27.51 -45.63 -23.47
N THR A 26 -28.60 -44.98 -23.08
CA THR A 26 -28.62 -43.52 -22.88
C THR A 26 -27.83 -43.11 -21.63
N ALA A 27 -27.93 -43.86 -20.52
CA ALA A 27 -27.13 -43.62 -19.32
C ALA A 27 -25.62 -43.85 -19.56
N GLY A 28 -25.26 -44.88 -20.33
CA GLY A 28 -23.87 -45.14 -20.72
C GLY A 28 -23.28 -44.09 -21.65
N LEU A 29 -24.09 -43.55 -22.57
CA LEU A 29 -23.67 -42.48 -23.49
C LEU A 29 -23.47 -41.14 -22.75
N ILE A 30 -24.33 -40.82 -21.78
CA ILE A 30 -24.18 -39.61 -20.95
C ILE A 30 -22.94 -39.71 -20.05
N LEU A 31 -22.63 -40.89 -19.49
CA LEU A 31 -21.42 -41.10 -18.69
C LEU A 31 -20.13 -40.98 -19.54
N LEU A 32 -20.16 -41.39 -20.81
CA LEU A 32 -19.03 -41.24 -21.73
C LEU A 32 -18.76 -39.78 -22.12
N ILE A 33 -19.82 -38.97 -22.31
CA ILE A 33 -19.70 -37.54 -22.66
C ILE A 33 -19.11 -36.73 -21.49
N VAL A 34 -19.51 -37.02 -20.26
CA VAL A 34 -18.96 -36.38 -19.05
C VAL A 34 -17.48 -36.73 -18.83
N LEU A 35 -17.06 -37.95 -19.21
CA LEU A 35 -15.65 -38.36 -19.14
C LEU A 35 -14.78 -37.73 -20.23
N CYS A 36 -15.35 -37.31 -21.36
CA CYS A 36 -14.62 -36.60 -22.41
C CYS A 36 -14.37 -35.12 -22.09
N GLU A 37 -15.25 -34.44 -21.36
CA GLU A 37 -15.04 -33.03 -20.96
C GLU A 37 -13.98 -32.87 -19.86
N ALA A 38 -13.76 -33.89 -19.02
CA ALA A 38 -12.75 -33.87 -17.97
C ALA A 38 -11.30 -33.91 -18.49
N CYS A 39 -11.09 -34.20 -19.78
CA CYS A 39 -9.77 -34.22 -20.42
C CYS A 39 -9.52 -33.05 -21.38
N HIS A 40 -10.26 -31.96 -21.29
CA HIS A 40 -9.85 -30.73 -21.94
C HIS A 40 -8.83 -29.99 -21.05
N LYS A 41 -7.54 -30.29 -21.26
CA LYS A 41 -6.44 -29.46 -20.76
C LYS A 41 -6.62 -28.06 -21.33
N GLU A 42 -7.20 -27.14 -20.55
CA GLU A 42 -7.10 -25.70 -20.80
C GLU A 42 -5.61 -25.38 -20.91
N ASN A 43 -5.14 -25.16 -22.14
CA ASN A 43 -3.82 -24.61 -22.38
C ASN A 43 -3.90 -23.11 -22.08
N ARG A 44 -4.04 -22.77 -20.78
CA ARG A 44 -3.84 -21.40 -20.32
C ARG A 44 -2.41 -21.06 -20.65
N LYS A 45 -2.23 -20.23 -21.69
CA LYS A 45 -1.03 -19.42 -21.82
C LYS A 45 -0.93 -18.60 -20.55
N THR A 46 -0.18 -19.08 -19.58
CA THR A 46 0.24 -18.28 -18.43
C THR A 46 0.97 -17.09 -19.03
N LYS A 47 0.36 -15.91 -18.94
CA LYS A 47 1.05 -14.66 -19.20
C LYS A 47 2.38 -14.73 -18.43
N PRO A 48 3.54 -14.58 -19.08
CA PRO A 48 4.80 -14.58 -18.35
C PRO A 48 4.65 -13.57 -17.21
N LEU A 49 4.95 -14.01 -15.98
CA LEU A 49 5.10 -13.08 -14.87
C LEU A 49 6.08 -12.00 -15.34
N PRO A 50 5.82 -10.71 -15.06
CA PRO A 50 6.77 -9.65 -15.34
C PRO A 50 8.13 -10.09 -14.81
N GLU A 51 9.15 -10.01 -15.66
CA GLU A 51 10.53 -10.29 -15.28
C GLU A 51 10.82 -9.51 -14.00
N GLU A 52 11.17 -10.21 -12.91
CA GLU A 52 11.44 -9.55 -11.64
C GLU A 52 12.70 -8.70 -11.82
N THR A 53 12.52 -7.39 -12.01
CA THR A 53 13.62 -6.42 -11.97
C THR A 53 14.33 -6.64 -10.64
N PRO A 54 15.63 -6.97 -10.60
CA PRO A 54 16.31 -7.30 -9.36
C PRO A 54 16.08 -6.17 -8.35
N THR A 55 15.40 -6.51 -7.25
CA THR A 55 15.06 -5.54 -6.20
C THR A 55 16.36 -5.05 -5.58
N ARG A 56 16.82 -3.87 -5.97
CA ARG A 56 17.99 -3.24 -5.38
C ARG A 56 17.73 -3.04 -3.88
N PHE A 57 18.61 -3.57 -3.04
CA PHE A 57 18.54 -3.39 -1.59
C PHE A 57 18.50 -1.89 -1.24
N ILE A 58 17.53 -1.50 -0.42
CA ILE A 58 17.39 -0.12 0.06
C ILE A 58 18.23 0.01 1.34
N SER A 59 19.37 0.70 1.23
CA SER A 59 20.20 1.06 2.37
C SER A 59 19.96 2.53 2.68
N ALA A 60 19.25 2.80 3.77
CA ALA A 60 18.70 4.13 4.06
C ALA A 60 19.14 4.69 5.42
N ALA A 61 19.31 6.01 5.47
CA ALA A 61 19.51 6.77 6.70
C ALA A 61 18.52 7.95 6.76
N ASP A 62 17.97 8.24 7.94
CA ASP A 62 17.23 9.48 8.18
C ASP A 62 18.20 10.57 8.65
N ILE A 63 18.31 11.63 7.86
CA ILE A 63 19.17 12.78 8.17
C ILE A 63 18.40 14.08 8.08
N SER A 64 17.11 14.05 8.46
CA SER A 64 16.23 15.23 8.40
C SER A 64 16.74 16.41 9.22
N PHE A 65 17.57 16.18 10.25
CA PHE A 65 18.21 17.23 11.04
C PHE A 65 19.49 17.79 10.42
N PHE A 66 20.05 17.15 9.38
CA PHE A 66 21.34 17.54 8.83
C PHE A 66 21.41 19.01 8.37
N PRO A 67 20.38 19.60 7.72
CA PRO A 67 20.40 21.03 7.39
C PRO A 67 20.59 21.98 8.59
N GLU A 68 20.11 21.59 9.77
CA GLU A 68 20.31 22.35 11.01
C GLU A 68 21.70 22.07 11.61
N ILE A 69 22.12 20.80 11.62
CA ILE A 69 23.44 20.39 12.11
C ILE A 69 24.56 21.05 11.30
N GLU A 70 24.43 21.13 9.97
CA GLU A 70 25.41 21.71 9.06
C GLU A 70 25.71 23.18 9.37
N GLN A 71 24.72 23.93 9.87
CA GLN A 71 24.87 25.34 10.26
C GLN A 71 25.81 25.54 11.46
N THR A 72 26.09 24.47 12.23
CA THR A 72 27.07 24.50 13.32
C THR A 72 28.51 24.28 12.84
N HIS A 73 28.72 24.11 11.52
CA HIS A 73 29.99 23.80 10.88
C HIS A 73 30.76 22.62 11.52
N PRO A 74 30.10 21.46 11.72
CA PRO A 74 30.74 20.29 12.30
C PRO A 74 31.81 19.73 11.35
N VAL A 75 32.85 19.14 11.93
CA VAL A 75 33.83 18.33 11.18
C VAL A 75 33.48 16.87 11.36
N PHE A 76 33.18 16.19 10.25
CA PHE A 76 32.94 14.75 10.24
C PHE A 76 34.20 13.99 9.83
N TYR A 77 34.35 12.79 10.38
CA TYR A 77 35.49 11.91 10.11
C TYR A 77 34.99 10.58 9.58
N ASN A 78 35.71 10.05 8.59
CA ASN A 78 35.47 8.70 8.10
C ASN A 78 36.08 7.63 9.03
N LEU A 79 35.94 6.36 8.66
CA LEU A 79 36.44 5.23 9.44
C LEU A 79 37.98 5.22 9.61
N ASN A 80 38.71 5.94 8.76
CA ASN A 80 40.17 6.10 8.85
C ASN A 80 40.57 7.34 9.67
N ASN A 81 39.63 7.96 10.38
CA ASN A 81 39.82 9.18 11.15
C ASN A 81 40.31 10.37 10.30
N GLN A 82 39.91 10.42 9.02
CA GLN A 82 40.21 11.54 8.12
C GLN A 82 38.97 12.43 7.97
N PRO A 83 39.13 13.78 8.03
CA PRO A 83 38.04 14.70 7.73
C PRO A 83 37.46 14.43 6.33
N GLN A 84 36.14 14.31 6.24
CA GLN A 84 35.45 14.08 4.96
C GLN A 84 34.03 14.67 5.02
N ASP A 85 33.51 15.07 3.87
CA ASP A 85 32.12 15.48 3.71
C ASP A 85 31.16 14.40 4.22
N PHE A 86 30.15 14.78 5.00
CA PHE A 86 29.22 13.84 5.64
C PHE A 86 28.42 13.02 4.63
N LEU A 87 27.90 13.67 3.58
CA LEU A 87 27.11 12.99 2.56
C LEU A 87 27.98 12.01 1.76
N ARG A 88 29.26 12.36 1.55
CA ARG A 88 30.24 11.45 0.97
C ARG A 88 30.53 10.25 1.87
N ILE A 89 30.66 10.44 3.18
CA ILE A 89 30.81 9.33 4.14
C ILE A 89 29.62 8.36 4.04
N LEU A 90 28.39 8.88 3.96
CA LEU A 90 27.20 8.04 3.80
C LEU A 90 27.23 7.25 2.48
N LYS A 91 27.60 7.90 1.36
CA LYS A 91 27.77 7.23 0.07
C LYS A 91 28.81 6.12 0.11
N ASP A 92 29.99 6.42 0.62
CA ASP A 92 31.12 5.47 0.69
C ASP A 92 30.79 4.31 1.66
N SER A 93 29.90 4.53 2.63
CA SER A 93 29.36 3.49 3.53
C SER A 93 28.22 2.65 2.91
N GLY A 94 27.87 2.88 1.64
CA GLY A 94 26.86 2.11 0.93
C GLY A 94 25.41 2.57 1.15
N ILE A 95 25.18 3.73 1.80
CA ILE A 95 23.85 4.34 1.85
C ILE A 95 23.47 4.81 0.45
N ASN A 96 22.30 4.39 -0.01
CA ASN A 96 21.80 4.71 -1.35
C ASN A 96 20.50 5.51 -1.33
N THR A 97 19.81 5.57 -0.20
CA THR A 97 18.53 6.25 -0.02
C THR A 97 18.60 7.13 1.22
N ILE A 98 18.03 8.33 1.16
CA ILE A 98 17.92 9.22 2.31
C ILE A 98 16.46 9.41 2.67
N ARG A 99 16.15 9.19 3.95
CA ARG A 99 14.84 9.47 4.53
C ARG A 99 14.79 10.91 5.05
N LEU A 100 13.76 11.65 4.65
CA LEU A 100 13.52 13.03 5.09
C LEU A 100 12.10 13.15 5.63
N ARG A 101 11.92 13.72 6.82
CA ARG A 101 10.63 14.14 7.34
C ARG A 101 10.20 15.45 6.68
N LEU A 102 8.90 15.63 6.52
CA LEU A 102 8.30 16.85 6.03
C LEU A 102 7.08 17.22 6.90
N TRP A 103 7.16 18.40 7.49
CA TRP A 103 6.09 19.09 8.20
C TRP A 103 5.36 20.04 7.26
N VAL A 104 4.12 20.41 7.61
CA VAL A 104 3.23 21.20 6.76
C VAL A 104 3.58 22.68 6.84
N SER A 105 3.56 23.26 8.05
CA SER A 105 3.90 24.67 8.29
C SER A 105 4.63 24.85 9.63
N PRO A 106 5.87 24.34 9.77
CA PRO A 106 6.61 24.44 11.02
C PRO A 106 7.09 25.87 11.29
N ALA A 107 7.07 26.28 12.56
CA ALA A 107 7.34 27.66 12.96
C ALA A 107 8.78 28.13 12.67
N SER A 108 9.78 27.24 12.78
CA SER A 108 11.18 27.55 12.50
C SER A 108 11.55 27.42 11.01
N GLY A 109 10.65 26.91 10.17
CA GLY A 109 10.96 26.53 8.79
C GLY A 109 11.72 25.20 8.64
N HIS A 110 12.38 24.72 9.71
CA HIS A 110 13.05 23.42 9.70
C HIS A 110 12.06 22.27 9.46
N SER A 111 12.45 21.30 8.65
CA SER A 111 11.59 20.23 8.12
C SER A 111 10.38 20.74 7.33
N GLY A 112 10.37 22.02 6.94
CA GLY A 112 9.34 22.62 6.11
C GLY A 112 9.57 22.38 4.63
N PHE A 113 8.55 22.67 3.81
CA PHE A 113 8.56 22.38 2.38
C PHE A 113 9.78 22.92 1.64
N GLU A 114 10.20 24.16 1.90
CA GLU A 114 11.28 24.79 1.13
C GLU A 114 12.66 24.23 1.50
N GLU A 115 12.96 24.05 2.78
CA GLU A 115 14.21 23.43 3.23
C GLU A 115 14.32 21.98 2.69
N VAL A 116 13.25 21.19 2.85
CA VAL A 116 13.23 19.80 2.38
C VAL A 116 13.34 19.74 0.85
N ARG A 117 12.73 20.69 0.12
CA ARG A 117 12.85 20.77 -1.35
C ARG A 117 14.30 21.02 -1.78
N GLN A 118 14.97 21.99 -1.16
CA GLN A 118 16.36 22.33 -1.48
C GLN A 118 17.30 21.16 -1.14
N PHE A 119 17.16 20.60 0.06
CA PHE A 119 18.00 19.50 0.51
C PHE A 119 17.76 18.21 -0.31
N SER A 120 16.51 17.91 -0.63
CA SER A 120 16.15 16.78 -1.51
C SER A 120 16.75 16.93 -2.91
N ALA A 121 16.83 18.15 -3.46
CA ALA A 121 17.48 18.38 -4.75
C ALA A 121 18.99 18.11 -4.67
N GLN A 122 19.67 18.66 -3.67
CA GLN A 122 21.10 18.43 -3.42
C GLN A 122 21.43 16.93 -3.28
N LEU A 123 20.63 16.19 -2.51
CA LEU A 123 20.82 14.75 -2.32
C LEU A 123 20.63 13.95 -3.62
N GLN A 124 19.68 14.36 -4.47
CA GLN A 124 19.46 13.73 -5.77
C GLN A 124 20.61 14.02 -6.75
N ASP A 125 21.18 15.22 -6.73
CA ASP A 125 22.37 15.56 -7.53
C ASP A 125 23.59 14.71 -7.14
N LEU A 126 23.66 14.28 -5.88
CA LEU A 126 24.64 13.31 -5.38
C LEU A 126 24.26 11.84 -5.64
N GLY A 127 23.13 11.61 -6.31
CA GLY A 127 22.64 10.29 -6.71
C GLY A 127 22.04 9.47 -5.56
N PHE A 128 21.54 10.10 -4.49
CA PHE A 128 20.70 9.41 -3.51
C PHE A 128 19.26 9.29 -4.01
N GLN A 129 18.60 8.17 -3.68
CA GLN A 129 17.14 8.10 -3.76
C GLN A 129 16.53 8.82 -2.56
N ILE A 130 15.33 9.37 -2.73
CA ILE A 130 14.64 10.11 -1.68
C ILE A 130 13.45 9.31 -1.16
N TRP A 131 13.47 9.04 0.14
CA TRP A 131 12.32 8.57 0.90
C TRP A 131 11.76 9.75 1.70
N LEU A 132 10.66 10.31 1.22
CA LEU A 132 9.99 11.40 1.90
C LEU A 132 8.94 10.89 2.88
N THR A 133 8.92 11.42 4.10
CA THR A 133 7.90 11.11 5.10
C THR A 133 7.07 12.34 5.40
N VAL A 134 5.84 12.37 4.90
CA VAL A 134 4.94 13.49 5.13
C VAL A 134 4.20 13.26 6.43
N HIS A 135 4.48 14.07 7.46
CA HIS A 135 3.87 13.90 8.79
C HIS A 135 2.39 14.30 8.82
N TYR A 136 1.95 15.15 7.89
CA TYR A 136 0.65 15.83 7.96
C TYR A 136 0.43 16.51 9.33
N SER A 137 1.49 17.14 9.84
CA SER A 137 1.48 17.96 11.05
C SER A 137 2.50 19.10 10.89
N ASP A 138 2.39 20.13 11.73
CA ASP A 138 3.39 21.22 11.79
C ASP A 138 4.61 20.85 12.65
N THR A 139 4.59 19.67 13.28
CA THR A 139 5.63 19.17 14.17
C THR A 139 5.65 17.63 14.13
N TRP A 140 6.34 17.01 15.07
CA TRP A 140 6.40 15.56 15.24
C TRP A 140 5.03 14.91 15.19
N ALA A 141 4.97 13.83 14.41
CA ALA A 141 3.83 12.94 14.33
C ALA A 141 4.32 11.55 14.73
N ASP A 142 3.70 10.97 15.76
CA ASP A 142 4.05 9.70 16.40
C ASP A 142 2.76 9.01 16.89
N PRO A 143 2.80 7.81 17.50
CA PRO A 143 1.58 7.13 17.96
C PRO A 143 0.74 7.90 18.99
N ALA A 144 1.36 8.81 19.76
CA ALA A 144 0.68 9.63 20.75
C ALA A 144 0.27 11.00 20.20
N HIS A 145 0.95 11.51 19.17
CA HIS A 145 0.76 12.83 18.61
C HIS A 145 0.50 12.77 17.11
N GLN A 146 -0.73 13.04 16.68
CA GLN A 146 -1.13 13.10 15.26
C GLN A 146 -1.90 14.40 14.99
N LYS A 147 -1.39 15.52 15.51
CA LYS A 147 -2.09 16.81 15.54
C LYS A 147 -2.24 17.39 14.13
N THR A 148 -3.48 17.74 13.78
CA THR A 148 -3.80 18.45 12.54
C THR A 148 -3.05 19.80 12.45
N PRO A 149 -2.41 20.12 11.30
CA PRO A 149 -1.74 21.39 11.06
C PRO A 149 -2.63 22.58 11.39
N THR A 150 -2.02 23.66 11.88
CA THR A 150 -2.73 24.87 12.35
C THR A 150 -3.63 25.45 11.28
N GLN A 151 -3.15 25.51 10.03
CA GLN A 151 -3.92 26.00 8.88
C GLN A 151 -5.12 25.11 8.48
N TRP A 152 -5.22 23.88 8.99
CA TRP A 152 -6.30 22.92 8.68
C TRP A 152 -7.22 22.67 9.88
N GLN A 153 -6.95 23.29 11.03
CA GLN A 153 -7.80 23.15 12.22
C GLN A 153 -9.17 23.79 11.99
N GLY A 154 -10.23 23.12 12.46
CA GLY A 154 -11.61 23.58 12.31
C GLY A 154 -12.23 23.35 10.94
N LEU A 155 -11.48 22.79 9.98
CA LEU A 155 -12.04 22.37 8.69
C LEU A 155 -13.06 21.23 8.89
N SER A 156 -14.07 21.20 8.03
CA SER A 156 -14.91 20.01 7.86
C SER A 156 -14.04 18.85 7.36
N TYR A 157 -14.51 17.61 7.56
CA TYR A 157 -13.80 16.44 7.08
C TYR A 157 -13.48 16.51 5.58
N ASN A 158 -14.44 16.92 4.75
CA ASN A 158 -14.22 17.05 3.31
C ASN A 158 -13.12 18.06 2.97
N ASN A 159 -13.14 19.24 3.61
CA ASN A 159 -12.11 20.26 3.37
C ASN A 159 -10.72 19.82 3.88
N LEU A 160 -10.66 19.07 4.99
CA LEU A 160 -9.43 18.49 5.49
C LEU A 160 -8.86 17.44 4.52
N LYS A 161 -9.72 16.56 3.99
CA LYS A 161 -9.38 15.55 3.00
C LYS A 161 -8.82 16.19 1.72
N ASP A 162 -9.51 17.21 1.21
CA ASP A 162 -9.06 17.97 0.04
C ASP A 162 -7.72 18.67 0.29
N SER A 163 -7.52 19.21 1.49
CA SER A 163 -6.26 19.87 1.88
C SER A 163 -5.10 18.88 1.95
N ALA A 164 -5.33 17.70 2.53
CA ALA A 164 -4.35 16.62 2.58
C ALA A 164 -3.97 16.16 1.16
N GLU A 165 -4.96 15.90 0.30
CA GLU A 165 -4.75 15.48 -1.10
C GLU A 165 -3.94 16.52 -1.87
N GLN A 166 -4.33 17.80 -1.83
CA GLN A 166 -3.65 18.87 -2.54
C GLN A 166 -2.22 19.07 -2.03
N TYR A 167 -2.00 18.96 -0.71
CA TYR A 167 -0.66 19.01 -0.15
C TYR A 167 0.20 17.85 -0.65
N THR A 168 -0.33 16.61 -0.67
CA THR A 168 0.38 15.45 -1.23
C THR A 168 0.76 15.67 -2.70
N ARG A 169 -0.16 16.21 -3.53
CA ARG A 169 0.12 16.55 -4.93
C ARG A 169 1.25 17.56 -5.05
N LYS A 170 1.19 18.65 -4.28
CA LYS A 170 2.24 19.68 -4.25
C LYS A 170 3.59 19.05 -3.90
N VAL A 171 3.63 18.23 -2.86
CA VAL A 171 4.85 17.56 -2.40
C VAL A 171 5.43 16.66 -3.48
N VAL A 172 4.65 15.74 -4.04
CA VAL A 172 5.13 14.79 -5.05
C VAL A 172 5.60 15.52 -6.32
N LYS A 173 4.84 16.52 -6.76
CA LYS A 173 5.15 17.31 -7.97
C LYS A 173 6.50 18.02 -7.85
N HIS A 174 6.79 18.59 -6.69
CA HIS A 174 7.94 19.50 -6.54
C HIS A 174 9.17 18.86 -5.90
N LEU A 175 9.02 17.78 -5.13
CA LEU A 175 10.14 17.08 -4.49
C LEU A 175 10.53 15.79 -5.23
N GLN A 176 9.62 15.25 -6.07
CA GLN A 176 9.83 14.05 -6.89
C GLN A 176 10.46 12.86 -6.13
N PRO A 177 9.89 12.44 -4.99
CA PRO A 177 10.49 11.40 -4.17
C PRO A 177 10.39 10.01 -4.83
N HIS A 178 11.37 9.14 -4.54
CA HIS A 178 11.35 7.75 -4.98
C HIS A 178 10.40 6.91 -4.10
N TYR A 179 10.38 7.21 -2.80
CA TYR A 179 9.45 6.64 -1.84
C TYR A 179 8.73 7.75 -1.09
N ILE A 180 7.45 7.58 -0.82
CA ILE A 180 6.70 8.52 0.00
C ILE A 180 5.88 7.79 1.06
N GLN A 181 6.05 8.19 2.31
CA GLN A 181 5.29 7.69 3.44
C GLN A 181 4.11 8.63 3.72
N ILE A 182 2.89 8.09 3.71
CA ILE A 182 1.68 8.84 4.00
C ILE A 182 1.42 8.81 5.51
N GLY A 183 1.85 9.86 6.21
CA GLY A 183 1.85 9.93 7.68
C GLY A 183 3.10 9.31 8.28
N ASN A 184 3.36 9.56 9.56
CA ASN A 184 4.40 8.89 10.33
C ASN A 184 3.79 8.14 11.51
N GLU A 185 4.13 6.86 11.65
CA GLU A 185 3.72 6.01 12.79
C GLU A 185 2.22 6.15 13.07
N ILE A 186 1.42 5.91 12.03
CA ILE A 186 -0.03 6.19 12.01
C ILE A 186 -0.84 5.14 12.78
N ASN A 187 -0.27 4.66 13.89
CA ASN A 187 -0.85 3.66 14.76
C ASN A 187 -2.28 4.02 15.21
N PRO A 188 -2.60 5.28 15.60
CA PRO A 188 -3.97 5.66 15.89
C PRO A 188 -4.72 6.23 14.67
N GLY A 189 -4.07 6.32 13.51
CA GLY A 189 -4.50 7.10 12.34
C GLY A 189 -3.60 8.32 12.11
N LEU A 190 -4.10 9.30 11.36
CA LEU A 190 -3.44 10.58 11.07
C LEU A 190 -4.45 11.72 11.11
N LEU A 191 -4.01 12.97 11.26
CA LEU A 191 -4.90 14.15 11.27
C LEU A 191 -6.06 14.02 12.28
N LEU A 192 -5.71 13.76 13.54
CA LEU A 192 -6.68 13.55 14.61
C LEU A 192 -7.44 14.85 14.94
N PRO A 193 -8.72 14.74 15.35
CA PRO A 193 -9.47 13.50 15.61
C PRO A 193 -10.17 12.89 14.39
N LEU A 194 -10.24 13.60 13.26
CA LEU A 194 -11.05 13.20 12.11
C LEU A 194 -10.53 11.94 11.43
N GLY A 195 -9.21 11.81 11.24
CA GLY A 195 -8.60 10.59 10.68
C GLY A 195 -8.22 9.52 11.72
N ASN A 196 -8.94 9.45 12.85
CA ASN A 196 -8.71 8.40 13.86
C ASN A 196 -9.17 7.03 13.34
N ARG A 197 -8.28 6.04 13.32
CA ARG A 197 -8.60 4.72 12.77
C ARG A 197 -9.60 3.91 13.60
N PHE A 198 -9.75 4.23 14.88
CA PHE A 198 -10.60 3.50 15.81
C PHE A 198 -12.00 4.12 15.89
N SER A 199 -12.08 5.44 16.02
CA SER A 199 -13.37 6.14 16.11
C SER A 199 -13.95 6.52 14.75
N ASN A 200 -13.12 6.70 13.72
CA ASN A 200 -13.54 7.14 12.38
C ASN A 200 -12.84 6.30 11.27
N PRO A 201 -13.00 4.96 11.25
CA PRO A 201 -12.27 4.07 10.35
C PRO A 201 -12.46 4.40 8.86
N ASP A 202 -13.68 4.76 8.44
CA ASP A 202 -13.96 5.11 7.04
C ASP A 202 -13.24 6.40 6.62
N GLN A 203 -13.28 7.42 7.48
CA GLN A 203 -12.58 8.70 7.23
C GLN A 203 -11.06 8.51 7.15
N TYR A 204 -10.51 7.65 8.00
CA TYR A 204 -9.10 7.26 7.98
C TYR A 204 -8.73 6.57 6.66
N LEU A 205 -9.52 5.58 6.21
CA LEU A 205 -9.27 4.87 4.95
C LEU A 205 -9.39 5.79 3.74
N GLU A 206 -10.37 6.68 3.73
CA GLU A 206 -10.54 7.69 2.67
C GLU A 206 -9.34 8.63 2.60
N LEU A 207 -8.82 9.14 3.73
CA LEU A 207 -7.63 9.99 3.78
C LEU A 207 -6.42 9.29 3.15
N LEU A 208 -6.17 8.05 3.52
CA LEU A 208 -5.07 7.27 2.94
C LEU A 208 -5.26 7.03 1.44
N THR A 209 -6.50 6.75 1.04
CA THR A 209 -6.85 6.48 -0.35
C THR A 209 -6.62 7.70 -1.23
N VAL A 210 -7.13 8.88 -0.86
CA VAL A 210 -6.96 10.09 -1.67
C VAL A 210 -5.50 10.52 -1.74
N CYS A 211 -4.76 10.43 -0.64
CA CYS A 211 -3.33 10.74 -0.63
C CYS A 211 -2.53 9.76 -1.50
N ALA A 212 -2.83 8.46 -1.43
CA ALA A 212 -2.15 7.46 -2.27
C ALA A 212 -2.50 7.63 -3.76
N GLN A 213 -3.75 7.98 -4.09
CA GLN A 213 -4.16 8.31 -5.45
C GLN A 213 -3.50 9.59 -5.96
N ALA A 214 -3.37 10.62 -5.11
CA ALA A 214 -2.62 11.83 -5.42
C ALA A 214 -1.16 11.53 -5.77
N VAL A 215 -0.50 10.64 -5.02
CA VAL A 215 0.86 10.17 -5.37
C VAL A 215 0.85 9.50 -6.74
N ARG A 216 0.06 8.45 -6.93
CA ARG A 216 0.07 7.64 -8.17
C ARG A 216 -0.28 8.43 -9.42
N SER A 217 -1.19 9.39 -9.31
CA SER A 217 -1.58 10.25 -10.44
C SER A 217 -0.57 11.37 -10.75
N THR A 218 0.26 11.75 -9.78
CA THR A 218 1.29 12.80 -9.97
C THR A 218 2.64 12.20 -10.36
N SER A 219 2.99 11.04 -9.80
CA SER A 219 4.24 10.31 -10.08
C SER A 219 3.97 8.80 -9.99
N PRO A 220 3.73 8.12 -11.12
CA PRO A 220 3.44 6.69 -11.17
C PRO A 220 4.55 5.80 -10.62
N ASP A 221 5.80 6.27 -10.68
CA ASP A 221 6.99 5.53 -10.25
C ASP A 221 7.29 5.70 -8.74
N THR A 222 6.68 6.69 -8.09
CA THR A 222 6.86 6.91 -6.65
C THR A 222 6.18 5.79 -5.86
N ARG A 223 6.95 5.10 -5.01
CA ARG A 223 6.44 4.01 -4.18
C ARG A 223 5.82 4.54 -2.89
N VAL A 224 4.55 4.22 -2.66
CA VAL A 224 3.84 4.60 -1.44
C VAL A 224 4.18 3.65 -0.30
N ILE A 225 4.48 4.19 0.88
CA ILE A 225 4.77 3.46 2.11
C ILE A 225 3.72 3.80 3.16
N MET A 226 3.25 2.77 3.84
CA MET A 226 2.42 2.86 5.03
C MET A 226 3.27 2.46 6.23
N HIS A 227 3.41 3.34 7.22
CA HIS A 227 4.31 3.12 8.36
C HIS A 227 3.55 2.99 9.67
N TYR A 228 3.70 1.85 10.32
CA TYR A 228 3.20 1.54 11.65
C TYR A 228 4.39 1.34 12.60
N ALA A 229 4.38 2.02 13.74
CA ALA A 229 5.42 1.88 14.76
C ALA A 229 5.26 0.58 15.56
N GLY A 230 6.39 0.02 15.98
CA GLY A 230 6.45 -1.22 16.77
C GLY A 230 6.45 -2.48 15.90
N LEU A 231 6.98 -3.56 16.48
CA LEU A 231 6.93 -4.92 15.94
C LEU A 231 5.74 -5.68 16.54
#